data_AF-A0A6G3WQ86-F1
#
_entry.id   AF-A0A6G3WQ86-F1
#
_cell.length_a   1.000
_cell.length_b   1.000
_cell.length_c   1.000
_cell.angle_alpha   90.00
_cell.angle_beta   90.00
_cell.angle_gamma   90.00
#
_symmetry.space_group_name_H-M   'P 1'
#
loop_
_entity.id
_entity.type
_entity.pdbx_description
1 polymer ?
#
loop_
_entity_poly.entity_id
_entity_poly.type
_entity_poly.pdbx_seq_one_letter_code
_entity_poly.pdbx_strand_id
1 'polypeptide(L)' 'NPEVELRVNTERFGAVAATLPAEEKARVWPGLVELFPRYGEYQAGTERDIPVIRLTRR' A
#
# COMPACT_ATOMS: atom_id res chain seq x y z
N ASN A 1 8.70 14.11 3.16
CA ASN A 1 8.48 14.50 1.75
C ASN A 1 7.52 13.48 1.13
N PRO A 2 6.20 13.75 1.09
CA PRO A 2 5.19 12.78 0.64
C PRO A 2 4.95 12.79 -0.88
N GLU A 3 5.59 13.70 -1.62
CA GLU A 3 5.40 13.81 -3.07
C GLU A 3 6.20 12.73 -3.79
N VAL A 4 5.55 12.02 -4.71
CA VAL A 4 6.15 10.92 -5.48
C VAL A 4 5.74 10.99 -6.94
N GLU A 5 6.62 10.53 -7.82
CA GLU A 5 6.33 10.29 -9.24
C GLU A 5 6.09 8.81 -9.46
N LEU A 6 5.00 8.46 -10.15
CA LEU A 6 4.60 7.08 -10.41
C LEU A 6 4.63 6.79 -11.90
N ARG A 7 4.95 5.53 -12.24
CA ARG A 7 4.74 4.98 -13.57
C ARG A 7 3.83 3.76 -13.47
N VAL A 8 2.69 3.83 -14.14
CA VAL A 8 1.76 2.71 -14.26
C VAL A 8 1.62 2.41 -15.75
N ASN A 9 2.14 1.25 -16.17
CA ASN A 9 2.26 0.89 -17.59
C ASN A 9 3.01 1.97 -18.41
N THR A 10 2.31 2.66 -19.30
CA THR A 10 2.84 3.75 -20.14
C THR A 10 2.65 5.14 -19.54
N GLU A 11 1.82 5.28 -18.50
CA GLU A 11 1.47 6.56 -17.90
C GLU A 11 2.46 6.97 -16.81
N ARG A 12 2.76 8.27 -16.73
CA ARG A 12 3.54 8.90 -15.67
C ARG A 12 2.76 10.05 -15.05
N PHE A 13 2.73 10.11 -13.73
CA PHE A 13 2.03 11.16 -12.99
C PHE A 13 2.56 11.35 -11.58
N GLY A 14 2.42 12.56 -11.05
CA GLY A 14 2.68 12.88 -9.66
C GLY A 14 1.56 12.43 -8.73
N ALA A 15 1.91 12.03 -7.51
CA ALA A 15 0.98 11.63 -6.46
C ALA A 15 1.46 12.06 -5.07
N VAL A 16 0.55 12.03 -4.11
CA VAL A 16 0.84 12.19 -2.68
C VAL A 16 0.72 10.83 -1.99
N ALA A 17 1.80 10.43 -1.34
CA ALA A 17 1.89 9.21 -0.54
C ALA A 17 1.51 9.48 0.93
N ALA A 18 0.64 8.64 1.48
CA ALA A 18 0.28 8.65 2.90
C ALA A 18 0.19 7.22 3.43
N THR A 19 0.75 6.97 4.61
CA THR A 19 0.55 5.68 5.30
C THR A 19 -0.89 5.60 5.77
N LEU A 20 -1.55 4.47 5.52
CA LEU A 20 -2.90 4.24 6.02
C LEU A 20 -2.89 4.13 7.55
N PRO A 21 -3.86 4.78 8.24
CA PRO A 21 -4.15 4.48 9.64
C PRO A 21 -4.48 2.99 9.83
N ALA A 22 -4.30 2.48 11.04
CA ALA A 22 -4.50 1.07 11.35
C ALA A 22 -5.92 0.59 11.00
N GLU A 23 -6.93 1.41 11.27
CA GLU A 23 -8.34 1.11 11.01
C GLU A 23 -8.63 1.03 9.51
N GLU A 24 -7.98 1.86 8.71
CA GLU A 24 -8.12 1.81 7.25
C GLU A 24 -7.37 0.64 6.65
N LYS A 25 -6.15 0.38 7.14
CA LYS A 25 -5.35 -0.79 6.75
C LYS A 25 -6.13 -2.09 7.01
N ALA A 26 -6.72 -2.23 8.21
CA ALA A 26 -7.47 -3.42 8.58
C ALA A 26 -8.64 -3.71 7.62
N ARG A 27 -9.27 -2.67 7.06
CA ARG A 27 -10.35 -2.82 6.07
C ARG A 27 -9.86 -3.28 4.69
N VAL A 28 -8.70 -2.82 4.24
CA VAL A 28 -8.20 -3.11 2.88
C VAL A 28 -7.29 -4.34 2.82
N TRP A 29 -6.64 -4.70 3.92
CA TRP A 29 -5.66 -5.78 3.99
C TRP A 29 -6.18 -7.14 3.51
N PRO A 30 -7.41 -7.59 3.87
CA PRO A 30 -7.94 -8.85 3.37
C PRO A 30 -8.01 -8.91 1.84
N GLY A 31 -8.43 -7.81 1.19
CA GLY A 31 -8.48 -7.74 -0.27
C GLY A 31 -7.09 -7.72 -0.93
N LEU A 32 -6.09 -7.11 -0.27
CA LEU A 32 -4.70 -7.18 -0.75
C LEU A 32 -4.14 -8.61 -0.69
N VAL A 33 -4.44 -9.35 0.39
CA VAL A 33 -4.05 -10.76 0.52
C VAL A 33 -4.80 -11.65 -0.47
N GLU A 34 -6.07 -11.38 -0.74
CA GLU A 34 -6.83 -12.11 -1.77
C GLU A 34 -6.23 -11.92 -3.17
N LEU A 35 -5.86 -10.68 -3.52
CA LEU A 35 -5.21 -10.36 -4.78
C LEU A 35 -3.78 -10.93 -4.87
N PHE A 36 -3.06 -10.95 -3.76
CA PHE A 36 -1.69 -11.46 -3.69
C PHE A 36 -1.41 -12.20 -2.37
N PRO A 37 -1.65 -13.53 -2.32
CA PRO A 37 -1.59 -14.32 -1.08
C PRO A 37 -0.27 -14.23 -0.31
N ARG A 38 0.84 -13.97 -1.00
CA ARG A 38 2.17 -13.83 -0.38
C ARG A 38 2.26 -12.67 0.63
N TYR A 39 1.38 -11.67 0.56
CA TYR A 39 1.34 -10.63 1.61
C TYR A 39 0.98 -11.20 2.99
N GLY A 40 0.12 -12.22 3.05
CA GLY A 40 -0.19 -12.92 4.30
C GLY A 40 1.04 -13.63 4.87
N GLU A 41 1.82 -14.29 4.01
CA GLU A 41 3.08 -14.93 4.40
C GLU A 41 4.10 -13.91 4.93
N TYR A 42 4.23 -12.76 4.27
CA TYR A 42 5.15 -11.70 4.70
C TYR A 42 4.77 -11.15 6.07
N GLN A 43 3.48 -10.92 6.32
CA GLN A 43 3.00 -10.44 7.62
C GLN A 43 3.18 -11.49 8.71
N ALA A 44 3.02 -12.78 8.41
CA ALA A 44 3.28 -13.87 9.35
C ALA A 44 4.77 -14.01 9.70
N GLY A 45 5.67 -13.62 8.80
CA GLY A 45 7.12 -13.70 8.97
C GLY A 45 7.75 -12.55 9.76
N THR A 46 6.97 -11.62 10.32
CA THR A 46 7.51 -10.46 11.03
C THR A 46 6.58 -9.99 12.16
N GLU A 47 7.18 -9.46 13.22
CA GLU A 47 6.45 -8.77 14.30
C GLU A 47 6.11 -7.32 13.96
N ARG A 48 6.76 -6.76 12.92
CA ARG A 48 6.52 -5.37 12.50
C ARG A 48 5.21 -5.27 11.73
N ASP A 49 4.42 -4.23 12.01
CA ASP A 49 3.28 -3.89 11.18
C ASP A 49 3.73 -3.44 9.78
N ILE A 50 3.35 -4.17 8.73
CA ILE A 50 3.74 -3.82 7.35
C ILE A 50 2.93 -2.59 6.90
N PRO A 51 3.56 -1.44 6.60
CA PRO A 51 2.82 -0.25 6.24
C PRO A 51 2.15 -0.42 4.87
N VAL A 52 0.90 0.03 4.76
CA VAL A 52 0.18 0.15 3.49
C VAL A 52 0.09 1.62 3.13
N ILE A 53 0.51 1.98 1.92
CA ILE A 53 0.59 3.37 1.48
C ILE A 53 -0.55 3.66 0.48
N ARG A 54 -1.35 4.68 0.79
CA ARG A 54 -2.29 5.28 -0.17
C ARG A 54 -1.53 6.24 -1.07
N LEU A 55 -1.75 6.10 -2.38
CA LEU A 55 -1.26 7.01 -3.41
C LEU A 55 -2.45 7.77 -3.98
N THR A 56 -2.49 9.09 -3.77
CA THR A 56 -3.52 9.97 -4.31
C THR A 56 -2.94 10.76 -5.46
N ARG A 57 -3.41 10.53 -6.68
CA ARG A 57 -2.96 11.23 -7.88
C ARG A 57 -3.25 12.74 -7.76
N ARG A 58 -2.30 13.56 -8.24
CA ARG A 58 -2.47 15.01 -8.39
C ARG A 58 -3.09 15.37 -9.73
#